data_AF-M7TX63-F1
#
_entry.id   AF-M7TX63-F1
#
_cell.length_a   1.000
_cell.length_b   1.000
_cell.length_c   1.000
_cell.angle_alpha   90.00
_cell.angle_beta   90.00
_cell.angle_gamma   90.00
#
_symmetry.space_group_name_H-M   'P 1'
#
loop_
_entity.id
_entity.type
_entity.pdbx_description
1 polymer ?
#
loop_
_entity_poly.entity_id
_entity_poly.type
_entity_poly.pdbx_seq_one_letter_code
_entity_poly.pdbx_strand_id
1 'polypeptide(L)'
;MASESVATELTKLLFKSRSLQLDPDVNLSDSVHPLVTVQDLATKLHELGHKREGDVLRHVLTIAQESPNHGGLGLNIDSEISDKDISEVLFLVSAWIESLNSADRAHKETPKTIDFRPSGRPPMTLTEKIFALHDVEGHGFVRTGTTIRVAIDWIMASEASWSSMETIYDRIGQPGIFRNDRFWLAGDHVVDPRVNDQPIPSRLIQASNRAKKVFKMTEFQGMNYTIMHTEFFRERAQPGAFIIGSDSHTCSAGANGCLSTGLGAADVTMGLVTGETWFKVPEVVNIRFVGQPGRGIGGKDVILYTLQQLKRNTVAADRVVEYTGPGLSYLSPDARFAIANMTTEFGGITGIFVPDHVTKSFIDSRKSPQHKNSSYYFRPDDDAVYAETHVIDLSKCEPSVAKYPNPDDVVPISEVQDLALDGCFIGACTTAEEDIILGALVLEQGLKNGLRPCPKGKRKVVPGSLPIVDMLRRTGLADVYEQAGFEIGVPSCSYCVGMSADRAGEGEVWLSSQNRNYPNRMGKGN
;
A
#
# COMPACT_ATOMS: atom_id res chain seq x y z
N MET A 1 -7.02 17.52 -40.48
CA MET A 1 -6.91 16.04 -40.57
C MET A 1 -8.02 15.50 -39.70
N ALA A 2 -8.93 14.69 -40.24
CA ALA A 2 -10.00 14.09 -39.44
C ALA A 2 -9.36 13.18 -38.37
N SER A 3 -9.82 13.27 -37.12
CA SER A 3 -9.41 12.31 -36.08
C SER A 3 -9.79 10.91 -36.53
N GLU A 4 -8.89 9.94 -36.34
CA GLU A 4 -9.22 8.53 -36.60
C GLU A 4 -10.35 8.07 -35.67
N SER A 5 -11.15 7.08 -36.11
CA SER A 5 -12.22 6.55 -35.25
C SER A 5 -11.63 5.75 -34.08
N VAL A 6 -12.32 5.76 -32.93
CA VAL A 6 -11.91 4.98 -31.74
C VAL A 6 -11.72 3.50 -32.09
N ALA A 7 -12.58 2.94 -32.94
CA ALA A 7 -12.47 1.55 -33.41
C ALA A 7 -11.15 1.27 -34.15
N THR A 8 -10.73 2.22 -35.00
CA THR A 8 -9.45 2.13 -35.74
C THR A 8 -8.27 2.14 -34.78
N GLU A 9 -8.28 3.04 -33.80
CA GLU A 9 -7.20 3.15 -32.81
C GLU A 9 -7.10 1.90 -31.94
N LEU A 10 -8.23 1.36 -31.45
CA LEU A 10 -8.26 0.13 -30.65
C LEU A 10 -7.72 -1.08 -31.44
N THR A 11 -8.10 -1.22 -32.70
CA THR A 11 -7.61 -2.31 -33.57
C THR A 11 -6.10 -2.19 -33.80
N LYS A 12 -5.59 -0.97 -34.02
CA LYS A 12 -4.14 -0.71 -34.12
C LYS A 12 -3.40 -1.04 -32.84
N LEU A 13 -3.97 -0.69 -31.67
CA LEU A 13 -3.37 -1.02 -30.36
C LEU A 13 -3.27 -2.52 -30.14
N LEU A 14 -4.33 -3.25 -30.46
CA LEU A 14 -4.38 -4.70 -30.35
C LEU A 14 -3.36 -5.37 -31.29
N PHE A 15 -3.31 -4.95 -32.55
CA PHE A 15 -2.32 -5.45 -33.51
C PHE A 15 -0.88 -5.12 -33.10
N LYS A 16 -0.59 -3.88 -32.71
CA LYS A 16 0.75 -3.45 -32.32
C LYS A 16 1.25 -4.17 -31.07
N SER A 17 0.36 -4.44 -30.11
CA SER A 17 0.76 -4.95 -28.80
C SER A 17 0.67 -6.48 -28.71
N ARG A 18 -0.24 -7.13 -29.43
CA ARG A 18 -0.48 -8.58 -29.35
C ARG A 18 -0.35 -9.30 -30.69
N SER A 19 -0.05 -8.59 -31.78
CA SER A 19 -0.04 -9.14 -33.15
C SER A 19 -1.35 -9.82 -33.54
N LEU A 20 -2.46 -9.40 -32.93
CA LEU A 20 -3.80 -9.90 -33.21
C LEU A 20 -4.46 -9.00 -34.24
N GLN A 21 -4.73 -9.57 -35.41
CA GLN A 21 -5.45 -8.92 -36.49
C GLN A 21 -6.90 -9.42 -36.48
N LEU A 22 -7.84 -8.50 -36.36
CA LEU A 22 -9.26 -8.81 -36.54
C LEU A 22 -9.55 -8.98 -38.02
N ASP A 23 -10.42 -9.94 -38.36
CA ASP A 23 -10.91 -10.12 -39.72
C ASP A 23 -11.61 -8.81 -40.18
N PRO A 24 -11.39 -8.32 -41.41
CA PRO A 24 -12.11 -7.17 -41.97
C PRO A 24 -13.63 -7.24 -41.81
N ASP A 25 -14.22 -8.44 -41.75
CA ASP A 25 -15.66 -8.64 -41.56
C ASP A 25 -16.13 -8.39 -40.11
N VAL A 26 -15.21 -8.24 -39.16
CA VAL A 26 -15.50 -7.90 -37.75
C VAL A 26 -15.78 -6.40 -37.64
N ASN A 27 -17.03 -6.01 -37.91
CA ASN A 27 -17.49 -4.61 -37.84
C ASN A 27 -17.65 -4.14 -36.39
N LEU A 28 -16.62 -3.48 -35.82
CA LEU A 28 -16.74 -2.76 -34.55
C LEU A 28 -17.74 -1.60 -34.67
N SER A 29 -18.45 -1.28 -33.59
CA SER A 29 -19.35 -0.13 -33.58
C SER A 29 -18.58 1.16 -33.91
N ASP A 30 -19.03 1.92 -34.90
CA ASP A 30 -18.52 3.27 -35.19
C ASP A 30 -19.05 4.33 -34.19
N SER A 31 -19.31 3.91 -32.95
CA SER A 31 -19.73 4.80 -31.88
C SER A 31 -18.60 5.78 -31.56
N VAL A 32 -18.96 7.06 -31.38
CA VAL A 32 -18.06 8.08 -30.83
C VAL A 32 -17.71 7.74 -29.37
N HIS A 33 -18.59 7.01 -28.67
CA HIS A 33 -18.42 6.73 -27.25
C HIS A 33 -17.42 5.58 -27.03
N PRO A 34 -16.24 5.82 -26.41
CA PRO A 34 -15.16 4.85 -26.35
C PRO A 34 -15.53 3.58 -25.57
N LEU A 35 -16.34 3.69 -24.51
CA LEU A 35 -16.79 2.52 -23.75
C LEU A 35 -17.63 1.52 -24.58
N VAL A 36 -18.43 2.00 -25.53
CA VAL A 36 -19.24 1.12 -26.40
C VAL A 36 -18.33 0.30 -27.29
N THR A 37 -17.36 0.96 -27.92
CA THR A 37 -16.42 0.32 -28.83
C THR A 37 -15.49 -0.65 -28.10
N VAL A 38 -15.05 -0.33 -26.87
CA VAL A 38 -14.27 -1.25 -26.03
C VAL A 38 -15.11 -2.47 -25.62
N GLN A 39 -16.38 -2.29 -25.25
CA GLN A 39 -17.30 -3.38 -24.90
C GLN A 39 -17.56 -4.32 -26.07
N ASP A 40 -17.80 -3.78 -27.25
CA ASP A 40 -18.00 -4.55 -28.48
C ASP A 40 -16.73 -5.36 -28.83
N LEU A 41 -15.56 -4.71 -28.78
CA LEU A 41 -14.28 -5.38 -28.99
C LEU A 41 -14.04 -6.51 -27.98
N ALA A 42 -14.33 -6.29 -26.70
CA ALA A 42 -14.18 -7.30 -25.65
C ALA A 42 -15.06 -8.54 -25.92
N THR A 43 -16.30 -8.34 -26.36
CA THR A 43 -17.23 -9.41 -26.71
C THR A 43 -16.73 -10.21 -27.92
N LYS A 44 -16.31 -9.53 -28.99
CA LYS A 44 -15.76 -10.18 -30.20
C LYS A 44 -14.50 -10.98 -29.92
N LEU A 45 -13.59 -10.45 -29.10
CA LEU A 45 -12.39 -11.20 -28.71
C LEU A 45 -12.76 -12.50 -27.98
N HIS A 46 -13.80 -12.49 -27.15
CA HIS A 46 -14.30 -13.71 -26.52
C HIS A 46 -14.88 -14.70 -27.52
N GLU A 47 -15.68 -14.24 -28.49
CA GLU A 47 -16.25 -15.06 -29.55
C GLU A 47 -15.17 -15.70 -30.44
N LEU A 48 -14.09 -14.97 -30.70
CA LEU A 48 -12.92 -15.43 -31.46
C LEU A 48 -11.93 -16.27 -30.64
N GLY A 49 -12.20 -16.51 -29.35
CA GLY A 49 -11.36 -17.34 -28.47
C GLY A 49 -10.19 -16.63 -27.78
N HIS A 50 -10.01 -15.32 -28.00
CA HIS A 50 -9.02 -14.46 -27.33
C HIS A 50 -9.52 -14.00 -25.95
N LYS A 51 -9.75 -14.96 -25.06
CA LYS A 51 -10.39 -14.71 -23.75
C LYS A 51 -9.59 -13.75 -22.86
N ARG A 52 -8.26 -13.90 -22.80
CA ARG A 52 -7.38 -13.06 -21.95
C ARG A 52 -7.45 -11.59 -22.36
N GLU A 53 -7.38 -11.32 -23.66
CA GLU A 53 -7.49 -9.97 -24.20
C GLU A 53 -8.88 -9.38 -23.97
N GLY A 54 -9.95 -10.14 -24.20
CA GLY A 54 -11.32 -9.66 -23.92
C GLY A 54 -11.60 -9.44 -22.43
N ASP A 55 -11.07 -10.28 -21.53
CA ASP A 55 -11.22 -10.10 -20.08
C ASP A 55 -10.49 -8.83 -19.60
N VAL A 56 -9.32 -8.55 -20.15
CA VAL A 56 -8.59 -7.30 -19.91
C VAL A 56 -9.41 -6.08 -20.33
N LEU A 57 -10.05 -6.12 -21.51
CA LEU A 57 -10.89 -5.00 -21.95
C LEU A 57 -12.13 -4.80 -21.08
N ARG A 58 -12.75 -5.88 -20.58
CA ARG A 58 -13.83 -5.77 -19.57
C ARG A 58 -13.34 -5.15 -18.26
N HIS A 59 -12.12 -5.45 -17.86
CA HIS A 59 -11.52 -4.82 -16.70
C HIS A 59 -11.29 -3.31 -16.92
N VAL A 60 -10.83 -2.92 -18.11
CA VAL A 60 -10.71 -1.50 -18.49
C VAL A 60 -12.06 -0.78 -18.41
N LEU A 61 -13.16 -1.40 -18.86
CA LEU A 61 -14.51 -0.83 -18.71
C LEU A 61 -14.86 -0.61 -17.24
N THR A 62 -14.57 -1.60 -16.39
CA THR A 62 -14.82 -1.49 -14.94
C THR A 62 -14.07 -0.29 -14.35
N ILE A 63 -12.79 -0.11 -14.67
CA ILE A 63 -11.98 1.03 -14.21
C ILE A 63 -12.53 2.35 -14.75
N ALA A 64 -12.86 2.41 -16.05
CA ALA A 64 -13.35 3.63 -16.66
C ALA A 64 -14.69 4.09 -16.05
N GLN A 65 -15.54 3.14 -15.64
CA GLN A 65 -16.84 3.41 -15.03
C GLN A 65 -16.78 3.70 -13.53
N GLU A 66 -15.76 3.21 -12.84
CA GLU A 66 -15.58 3.41 -11.41
C GLU A 66 -15.39 4.90 -11.07
N SER A 67 -15.84 5.32 -9.88
CA SER A 67 -15.74 6.72 -9.45
C SER A 67 -14.28 7.17 -9.30
N PRO A 68 -13.96 8.46 -9.53
CA PRO A 68 -12.64 9.01 -9.19
C PRO A 68 -12.25 8.84 -7.72
N ASN A 69 -13.23 8.83 -6.80
CA ASN A 69 -12.98 8.53 -5.38
C ASN A 69 -12.54 7.07 -5.16
N HIS A 70 -12.74 6.20 -6.14
CA HIS A 70 -12.37 4.78 -6.15
C HIS A 70 -11.36 4.45 -7.25
N GLY A 71 -10.67 5.45 -7.82
CA GLY A 71 -9.54 5.26 -8.73
C GLY A 71 -9.93 5.10 -10.20
N GLY A 72 -11.21 5.26 -10.53
CA GLY A 72 -11.69 5.23 -11.91
C GLY A 72 -11.84 6.59 -12.58
N LEU A 73 -12.45 6.62 -13.76
CA LEU A 73 -12.67 7.84 -14.54
C LEU A 73 -14.07 8.45 -14.34
N GLY A 74 -15.01 7.71 -13.73
CA GLY A 74 -16.39 8.14 -13.51
C GLY A 74 -17.23 8.25 -14.79
N LEU A 75 -16.82 7.58 -15.88
CA LEU A 75 -17.49 7.65 -17.17
C LEU A 75 -18.69 6.69 -17.23
N ASN A 76 -19.80 7.12 -17.82
CA ASN A 76 -20.90 6.23 -18.16
C ASN A 76 -21.24 6.38 -19.64
N ILE A 77 -21.95 5.39 -20.21
CA ILE A 77 -22.29 5.35 -21.64
C ILE A 77 -23.15 6.52 -22.12
N ASP A 78 -23.87 7.17 -21.21
CA ASP A 78 -24.78 8.28 -21.47
C ASP A 78 -24.12 9.65 -21.23
N SER A 79 -22.86 9.67 -20.80
CA SER A 79 -22.13 10.91 -20.46
C SER A 79 -21.68 11.64 -21.71
N GLU A 80 -21.63 12.97 -21.64
CA GLU A 80 -20.84 13.73 -22.61
C GLU A 80 -19.36 13.31 -22.48
N ILE A 81 -18.73 13.02 -23.62
CA ILE A 81 -17.35 12.53 -23.69
C ILE A 81 -16.46 13.61 -24.29
N SER A 82 -15.37 13.94 -23.60
CA SER A 82 -14.34 14.83 -24.11
C SER A 82 -13.21 14.07 -24.82
N ASP A 83 -12.41 14.77 -25.62
CA ASP A 83 -11.18 14.21 -26.23
C ASP A 83 -10.20 13.68 -25.17
N LYS A 84 -10.20 14.28 -23.97
CA LYS A 84 -9.38 13.83 -22.85
C LYS A 84 -9.86 12.47 -22.33
N ASP A 85 -11.17 12.27 -22.23
CA ASP A 85 -11.75 11.00 -21.77
C ASP A 85 -11.46 9.88 -22.76
N ILE A 86 -11.59 10.16 -24.07
CA ILE A 86 -11.19 9.24 -25.14
C ILE A 86 -9.71 8.86 -24.99
N SER A 87 -8.84 9.86 -24.81
CA SER A 87 -7.39 9.63 -24.65
C SER A 87 -7.04 8.79 -23.43
N GLU A 88 -7.69 9.03 -22.28
CA GLU A 88 -7.46 8.23 -21.07
C GLU A 88 -8.00 6.80 -21.21
N VAL A 89 -9.16 6.57 -21.84
CA VAL A 89 -9.66 5.21 -22.11
C VAL A 89 -8.72 4.46 -23.06
N LEU A 90 -8.25 5.10 -24.13
CA LEU A 90 -7.27 4.50 -25.05
C LEU A 90 -5.93 4.21 -24.36
N PHE A 91 -5.50 5.08 -23.44
CA PHE A 91 -4.34 4.82 -22.60
C PHE A 91 -4.55 3.58 -21.71
N LEU A 92 -5.70 3.48 -21.02
CA LEU A 92 -6.02 2.31 -20.19
C LEU A 92 -6.01 1.03 -21.01
N VAL A 93 -6.62 1.02 -22.20
CA VAL A 93 -6.57 -0.14 -23.11
C VAL A 93 -5.12 -0.48 -23.48
N SER A 94 -4.33 0.50 -23.89
CA SER A 94 -2.92 0.30 -24.27
C SER A 94 -2.07 -0.25 -23.11
N ALA A 95 -2.27 0.26 -21.90
CA ALA A 95 -1.56 -0.17 -20.69
C ALA A 95 -1.95 -1.58 -20.27
N TRP A 96 -3.24 -1.90 -20.22
CA TRP A 96 -3.70 -3.20 -19.81
C TRP A 96 -3.46 -4.28 -20.87
N ILE A 97 -3.48 -3.97 -22.17
CA ILE A 97 -3.03 -4.93 -23.18
C ILE A 97 -1.53 -5.22 -23.02
N GLU A 98 -0.69 -4.21 -22.76
CA GLU A 98 0.74 -4.43 -22.47
C GLU A 98 0.96 -5.26 -21.19
N SER A 99 0.05 -5.18 -20.21
CA SER A 99 0.12 -6.03 -19.00
C SER A 99 0.11 -7.53 -19.32
N LEU A 100 -0.55 -7.93 -20.41
CA LEU A 100 -0.54 -9.34 -20.84
C LEU A 100 0.85 -9.75 -21.33
N ASN A 101 1.54 -8.88 -22.05
CA ASN A 101 2.94 -9.11 -22.47
C ASN A 101 3.87 -9.15 -21.25
N SER A 102 3.69 -8.24 -20.29
CA SER A 102 4.41 -8.24 -19.01
C SER A 102 4.21 -9.54 -18.25
N ALA A 103 2.97 -10.02 -18.14
CA ALA A 103 2.64 -11.28 -17.50
C ALA A 103 3.24 -12.49 -18.23
N ASP A 104 3.22 -12.49 -19.57
CA ASP A 104 3.82 -13.56 -20.39
C ASP A 104 5.35 -13.62 -20.19
N ARG A 105 6.04 -12.47 -20.14
CA ARG A 105 7.48 -12.40 -19.83
C ARG A 105 7.81 -12.88 -18.43
N ALA A 106 6.93 -12.60 -17.48
CA ALA A 106 7.12 -12.92 -16.07
C ALA A 106 6.82 -14.39 -15.73
N HIS A 107 6.18 -15.14 -16.63
CA HIS A 107 5.69 -16.49 -16.39
C HIS A 107 6.85 -17.51 -16.22
N LYS A 108 7.50 -17.50 -15.06
CA LYS A 108 8.11 -18.70 -14.47
C LYS A 108 6.98 -19.58 -13.96
N GLU A 109 7.06 -20.89 -14.18
CA GLU A 109 6.12 -21.83 -13.55
C GLU A 109 6.07 -21.55 -12.05
N THR A 110 4.93 -21.08 -11.55
CA THR A 110 4.80 -20.84 -10.11
C THR A 110 4.96 -22.18 -9.40
N PRO A 111 5.85 -22.30 -8.41
CA PRO A 111 6.08 -23.56 -7.74
C PRO A 111 4.76 -24.11 -7.19
N LYS A 112 4.45 -25.38 -7.50
CA LYS A 112 3.28 -26.04 -6.91
C LYS A 112 3.48 -26.12 -5.41
N THR A 113 2.61 -25.48 -4.66
CA THR A 113 2.58 -25.61 -3.20
C THR A 113 2.05 -26.98 -2.80
N ILE A 114 2.50 -27.44 -1.63
CA ILE A 114 2.11 -28.71 -1.03
C ILE A 114 1.68 -28.48 0.41
N ASP A 115 0.70 -29.25 0.87
CA ASP A 115 0.08 -29.07 2.19
C ASP A 115 0.86 -29.75 3.33
N PHE A 116 1.99 -30.38 3.03
CA PHE A 116 2.83 -31.06 4.00
C PHE A 116 4.31 -30.79 3.74
N ARG A 117 5.12 -30.89 4.80
CA ARG A 117 6.58 -30.82 4.74
C ARG A 117 7.16 -32.10 4.09
N PRO A 118 7.91 -32.01 2.99
CA PRO A 118 8.62 -33.16 2.43
C PRO A 118 9.65 -33.72 3.41
N SER A 119 9.88 -35.03 3.34
CA SER A 119 10.97 -35.67 4.09
C SER A 119 12.32 -35.06 3.70
N GLY A 120 13.16 -34.74 4.69
CA GLY A 120 14.48 -34.15 4.48
C GLY A 120 14.53 -32.63 4.29
N ARG A 121 13.40 -31.94 4.07
CA ARG A 121 13.37 -30.46 4.08
C ARG A 121 13.59 -29.97 5.51
N PRO A 122 14.48 -29.00 5.80
CA PRO A 122 14.59 -28.40 7.14
C PRO A 122 13.30 -27.66 7.54
N PRO A 123 13.04 -27.44 8.85
CA PRO A 123 11.93 -26.61 9.27
C PRO A 123 12.16 -25.18 8.80
N MET A 124 11.09 -24.46 8.49
CA MET A 124 11.10 -23.09 8.02
C MET A 124 10.05 -22.26 8.74
N THR A 125 10.40 -21.03 9.08
CA THR A 125 9.45 -20.00 9.49
C THR A 125 8.54 -19.59 8.32
N LEU A 126 7.56 -18.71 8.56
CA LEU A 126 6.75 -18.15 7.47
C LEU A 126 7.62 -17.37 6.47
N THR A 127 8.52 -16.54 6.98
CA THR A 127 9.45 -15.71 6.22
C THR A 127 10.31 -16.58 5.30
N GLU A 128 10.89 -17.66 5.83
CA GLU A 128 11.71 -18.59 5.05
C GLU A 128 10.88 -19.32 3.98
N LYS A 129 9.62 -19.68 4.25
CA LYS A 129 8.72 -20.24 3.22
C LYS A 129 8.46 -19.26 2.07
N ILE A 130 8.30 -17.98 2.37
CA ILE A 130 8.10 -16.95 1.34
C ILE A 130 9.40 -16.73 0.55
N PHE A 131 10.55 -16.67 1.19
CA PHE A 131 11.85 -16.64 0.50
C PHE A 131 12.03 -17.86 -0.41
N ALA A 132 11.70 -19.06 0.06
CA ALA A 132 11.79 -20.29 -0.74
C ALA A 132 10.81 -20.30 -1.93
N LEU A 133 9.62 -19.71 -1.79
CA LEU A 133 8.67 -19.53 -2.91
C LEU A 133 9.23 -18.60 -3.99
N HIS A 134 10.00 -17.58 -3.59
CA HIS A 134 10.53 -16.56 -4.49
C HIS A 134 11.95 -16.83 -4.98
N ASP A 135 12.62 -17.85 -4.45
CA ASP A 135 13.96 -18.24 -4.86
C ASP A 135 13.98 -18.60 -6.35
N VAL A 136 14.73 -17.82 -7.12
CA VAL A 136 14.83 -17.97 -8.58
C VAL A 136 15.50 -19.29 -8.97
N GLU A 137 16.37 -19.83 -8.12
CA GLU A 137 17.03 -21.11 -8.37
C GLU A 137 16.14 -22.31 -8.00
N GLY A 138 15.09 -22.08 -7.20
CA GLY A 138 14.04 -23.07 -6.95
C GLY A 138 14.47 -24.22 -6.03
N HIS A 139 15.28 -23.96 -5.00
CA HIS A 139 15.78 -25.01 -4.09
C HIS A 139 14.68 -25.67 -3.24
N GLY A 140 13.53 -25.01 -3.09
CA GLY A 140 12.39 -25.49 -2.29
C GLY A 140 12.54 -25.29 -0.78
N PHE A 141 13.68 -24.79 -0.31
CA PHE A 141 13.91 -24.32 1.05
C PHE A 141 15.05 -23.30 1.09
N VAL A 142 15.14 -22.53 2.17
CA VAL A 142 16.24 -21.59 2.40
C VAL A 142 16.82 -21.77 3.79
N ARG A 143 17.95 -21.11 4.06
CA ARG A 143 18.54 -21.01 5.41
C ARG A 143 18.98 -19.58 5.66
N THR A 144 18.77 -19.11 6.87
CA THR A 144 19.34 -17.84 7.36
C THR A 144 20.82 -17.70 6.98
N GLY A 145 21.17 -16.48 6.55
CA GLY A 145 22.53 -16.13 6.13
C GLY A 145 22.87 -16.46 4.69
N THR A 146 22.06 -17.30 4.01
CA THR A 146 22.26 -17.60 2.58
C THR A 146 21.87 -16.41 1.73
N THR A 147 22.72 -16.03 0.78
CA THR A 147 22.39 -15.02 -0.22
C THR A 147 21.78 -15.71 -1.43
N ILE A 148 20.54 -15.33 -1.78
CA ILE A 148 19.79 -15.88 -2.90
C ILE A 148 19.28 -14.74 -3.78
N ARG A 149 18.99 -15.06 -5.05
CA ARG A 149 18.27 -14.17 -5.95
C ARG A 149 16.79 -14.51 -5.87
N VAL A 150 15.98 -13.50 -5.60
CA VAL A 150 14.53 -13.65 -5.43
C VAL A 150 13.77 -12.90 -6.52
N ALA A 151 12.68 -13.49 -6.99
CA ALA A 151 11.69 -12.81 -7.79
C ALA A 151 10.88 -11.85 -6.91
N ILE A 152 10.46 -10.73 -7.47
CA ILE A 152 9.68 -9.70 -6.78
C ILE A 152 8.29 -9.62 -7.40
N ASP A 153 7.25 -9.66 -6.57
CA ASP A 153 5.88 -9.53 -7.04
C ASP A 153 5.51 -8.07 -7.30
N TRP A 154 5.93 -7.16 -6.43
CA TRP A 154 5.51 -5.76 -6.46
C TRP A 154 6.65 -4.80 -6.12
N ILE A 155 6.68 -3.69 -6.86
CA ILE A 155 7.48 -2.51 -6.59
C ILE A 155 6.57 -1.39 -6.11
N MET A 156 6.95 -0.70 -5.04
CA MET A 156 6.25 0.48 -4.54
C MET A 156 7.14 1.72 -4.52
N ALA A 157 6.61 2.85 -4.95
CA ALA A 157 7.27 4.14 -4.81
C ALA A 157 6.23 5.25 -4.56
N SER A 158 6.65 6.27 -3.82
CA SER A 158 6.04 7.59 -3.88
C SER A 158 6.63 8.48 -4.96
N GLU A 159 6.02 9.63 -5.24
CA GLU A 159 6.57 10.61 -6.18
C GLU A 159 7.96 11.11 -5.76
N ALA A 160 8.19 11.25 -4.45
CA ALA A 160 9.48 11.68 -3.91
C ALA A 160 10.56 10.61 -4.10
N SER A 161 10.24 9.37 -3.76
CA SER A 161 11.17 8.24 -3.93
C SER A 161 11.42 7.90 -5.39
N TRP A 162 10.40 8.00 -6.25
CA TRP A 162 10.52 7.83 -7.69
C TRP A 162 11.54 8.80 -8.28
N SER A 163 11.62 10.05 -7.82
CA SER A 163 12.62 10.99 -8.32
C SER A 163 14.07 10.50 -8.11
N SER A 164 14.33 9.78 -7.01
CA SER A 164 15.64 9.18 -6.76
C SER A 164 15.85 7.93 -7.62
N MET A 165 14.81 7.09 -7.74
CA MET A 165 14.83 5.90 -8.59
C MET A 165 15.04 6.24 -10.07
N GLU A 166 14.37 7.28 -10.58
CA GLU A 166 14.47 7.78 -11.96
C GLU A 166 15.90 8.19 -12.29
N THR A 167 16.60 8.83 -11.35
CA THR A 167 18.01 9.20 -11.53
C THR A 167 18.90 7.97 -11.77
N ILE A 168 18.62 6.86 -11.09
CA ILE A 168 19.35 5.60 -11.28
C ILE A 168 18.93 4.93 -12.58
N TYR A 169 17.63 4.91 -12.88
CA TYR A 169 17.06 4.38 -14.11
C TYR A 169 17.64 5.07 -15.37
N ASP A 170 17.86 6.39 -15.31
CA ASP A 170 18.49 7.14 -16.38
C ASP A 170 19.97 6.79 -16.53
N ARG A 171 20.70 6.62 -15.42
CA ARG A 171 22.14 6.26 -15.44
C ARG A 171 22.41 4.90 -16.05
N ILE A 172 21.47 3.95 -15.95
CA ILE A 172 21.58 2.62 -16.56
C ILE A 172 21.06 2.58 -18.00
N GLY A 173 20.70 3.73 -18.59
CA GLY A 173 20.34 3.84 -20.01
C GLY A 173 18.88 3.55 -20.33
N GLN A 174 17.96 3.71 -19.37
CA GLN A 174 16.51 3.56 -19.56
C GLN A 174 16.08 2.25 -20.25
N PRO A 175 16.43 1.07 -19.70
CA PRO A 175 16.23 -0.22 -20.36
C PRO A 175 14.76 -0.68 -20.49
N GLY A 176 13.79 0.09 -19.97
CA GLY A 176 12.42 -0.36 -19.74
C GLY A 176 12.27 -1.01 -18.36
N ILE A 177 11.03 -1.38 -18.02
CA ILE A 177 10.70 -2.04 -16.75
C ILE A 177 10.21 -3.46 -17.00
N PHE A 178 10.37 -4.33 -16.01
CA PHE A 178 10.02 -5.75 -16.11
C PHE A 178 8.52 -5.95 -16.32
N ARG A 179 7.70 -5.33 -15.46
CA ARG A 179 6.24 -5.43 -15.44
C ARG A 179 5.57 -4.09 -15.22
N ASN A 180 4.75 -3.66 -16.18
CA ASN A 180 3.95 -2.44 -16.07
C ASN A 180 2.73 -2.58 -15.15
N ASP A 181 2.39 -3.80 -14.76
CA ASP A 181 1.26 -4.18 -13.92
C ASP A 181 1.63 -4.51 -12.47
N ARG A 182 2.90 -4.28 -12.11
CA ARG A 182 3.46 -4.57 -10.78
C ARG A 182 4.30 -3.44 -10.21
N PHE A 183 4.11 -2.23 -10.73
CA PHE A 183 4.72 -1.01 -10.19
C PHE A 183 3.65 -0.06 -9.66
N TRP A 184 3.50 -0.04 -8.33
CA TRP A 184 2.60 0.86 -7.62
C TRP A 184 3.27 2.22 -7.37
N LEU A 185 2.74 3.27 -7.99
CA LEU A 185 3.21 4.64 -7.82
C LEU A 185 2.06 5.56 -7.38
N ALA A 186 2.19 6.13 -6.19
CA ALA A 186 1.22 7.06 -5.60
C ALA A 186 1.92 8.34 -5.16
N GLY A 187 1.32 9.51 -5.40
CA GLY A 187 1.89 10.78 -4.93
C GLY A 187 1.29 11.23 -3.61
N ASP A 188 2.06 11.27 -2.54
CA ASP A 188 1.55 11.58 -1.20
C ASP A 188 2.54 12.26 -0.24
N HIS A 189 3.85 12.33 -0.54
CA HIS A 189 4.86 12.82 0.41
C HIS A 189 5.02 14.35 0.43
N VAL A 190 5.10 14.95 -0.76
CA VAL A 190 5.45 16.37 -0.99
C VAL A 190 4.29 17.09 -1.67
N VAL A 191 3.47 16.37 -2.44
CA VAL A 191 2.36 16.93 -3.21
C VAL A 191 1.12 17.22 -2.36
N ASP A 192 0.56 18.41 -2.57
CA ASP A 192 -0.72 18.87 -2.01
C ASP A 192 -1.25 19.97 -2.94
N PRO A 193 -2.56 20.02 -3.24
CA PRO A 193 -3.13 21.03 -4.14
C PRO A 193 -2.73 22.47 -3.83
N ARG A 194 -2.47 22.81 -2.56
CA ARG A 194 -2.04 24.14 -2.09
C ARG A 194 -0.63 24.54 -2.53
N VAL A 195 0.22 23.57 -2.92
CA VAL A 195 1.64 23.79 -3.24
C VAL A 195 2.08 23.13 -4.55
N ASN A 196 1.16 22.55 -5.32
CA ASN A 196 1.50 21.84 -6.57
C ASN A 196 2.13 22.73 -7.65
N ASP A 197 1.93 24.05 -7.58
CA ASP A 197 2.55 25.04 -8.46
C ASP A 197 4.01 25.34 -8.10
N GLN A 198 4.46 24.97 -6.90
CA GLN A 198 5.82 25.17 -6.45
C GLN A 198 6.81 24.30 -7.25
N PRO A 199 8.06 24.75 -7.45
CA PRO A 199 9.01 24.08 -8.36
C PRO A 199 9.26 22.60 -8.04
N ILE A 200 9.36 22.26 -6.74
CA ILE A 200 9.65 20.88 -6.31
C ILE A 200 8.43 19.96 -6.55
N PRO A 201 7.23 20.20 -5.95
CA PRO A 201 6.03 19.41 -6.24
C PRO A 201 5.75 19.28 -7.74
N SER A 202 5.80 20.38 -8.49
CA SER A 202 5.55 20.37 -9.95
C SER A 202 6.50 19.42 -10.70
N ARG A 203 7.80 19.43 -10.36
CA ARG A 203 8.78 18.51 -10.95
C ARG A 203 8.47 17.04 -10.64
N LEU A 204 8.08 16.73 -9.40
CA LEU A 204 7.78 15.36 -8.97
C LEU A 204 6.49 14.83 -9.63
N ILE A 205 5.47 15.69 -9.76
CA ILE A 205 4.23 15.39 -10.49
C ILE A 205 4.54 15.09 -11.96
N GLN A 206 5.36 15.92 -12.61
CA GLN A 206 5.75 15.72 -14.00
C GLN A 206 6.54 14.43 -14.20
N ALA A 207 7.48 14.12 -13.30
CA ALA A 207 8.25 12.87 -13.34
C ALA A 207 7.36 11.64 -13.20
N SER A 208 6.40 11.68 -12.28
CA SER A 208 5.45 10.57 -12.05
C SER A 208 4.51 10.37 -13.24
N ASN A 209 3.99 11.46 -13.81
CA ASN A 209 3.16 11.41 -15.02
C ASN A 209 3.94 10.94 -16.26
N ARG A 210 5.22 11.28 -16.36
CA ARG A 210 6.11 10.74 -17.40
C ARG A 210 6.27 9.23 -17.22
N ALA A 211 6.53 8.74 -16.01
CA ALA A 211 6.60 7.31 -15.73
C ALA A 211 5.32 6.57 -16.11
N LYS A 212 4.13 7.09 -15.73
CA LYS A 212 2.81 6.56 -16.16
C LYS A 212 2.80 6.29 -17.66
N LYS A 213 3.18 7.29 -18.46
CA LYS A 213 3.12 7.25 -19.92
C LYS A 213 4.20 6.35 -20.54
N VAL A 214 5.45 6.53 -20.14
CA VAL A 214 6.60 5.80 -20.71
C VAL A 214 6.49 4.31 -20.42
N PHE A 215 6.09 3.93 -19.21
CA PHE A 215 5.98 2.53 -18.82
C PHE A 215 4.59 1.93 -19.07
N LYS A 216 3.62 2.73 -19.54
CA LYS A 216 2.22 2.34 -19.66
C LYS A 216 1.69 1.69 -18.38
N MET A 217 1.88 2.35 -17.24
CA MET A 217 1.56 1.79 -15.94
C MET A 217 0.05 1.53 -15.80
N THR A 218 -0.32 0.36 -15.30
CA THR A 218 -1.71 0.08 -14.89
C THR A 218 -1.95 0.43 -13.42
N GLU A 219 -0.88 0.62 -12.64
CA GLU A 219 -0.91 0.78 -11.18
C GLU A 219 -0.39 2.16 -10.72
N PHE A 220 -0.63 3.19 -11.54
CA PHE A 220 -0.40 4.59 -11.18
C PHE A 220 -1.65 5.21 -10.53
N GLN A 221 -1.54 5.60 -9.28
CA GLN A 221 -2.68 6.08 -8.48
C GLN A 221 -2.91 7.60 -8.58
N GLY A 222 -2.02 8.32 -9.25
CA GLY A 222 -2.07 9.78 -9.27
C GLY A 222 -1.64 10.41 -7.94
N MET A 223 -1.95 11.70 -7.79
CA MET A 223 -1.56 12.50 -6.62
C MET A 223 -2.73 12.58 -5.65
N ASN A 224 -2.46 12.39 -4.37
CA ASN A 224 -3.41 12.47 -3.26
C ASN A 224 -4.64 11.54 -3.38
N TYR A 225 -4.54 10.43 -4.13
CA TYR A 225 -5.54 9.37 -4.12
C TYR A 225 -5.46 8.51 -2.85
N THR A 226 -4.24 8.15 -2.47
CA THR A 226 -3.91 7.30 -1.31
C THR A 226 -2.57 7.70 -0.76
N ILE A 227 -2.43 7.66 0.57
CA ILE A 227 -1.11 7.46 1.19
C ILE A 227 -0.60 6.11 0.68
N MET A 228 0.64 6.04 0.22
CA MET A 228 1.09 4.96 -0.67
C MET A 228 0.81 3.53 -0.16
N HIS A 229 0.79 3.33 1.17
CA HIS A 229 0.61 2.03 1.81
C HIS A 229 -0.86 1.63 2.01
N THR A 230 -1.78 2.59 2.11
CA THR A 230 -3.17 2.37 2.54
C THR A 230 -3.94 1.49 1.57
N GLU A 231 -4.20 1.97 0.34
CA GLU A 231 -4.93 1.16 -0.65
C GLU A 231 -4.09 0.00 -1.18
N PHE A 232 -2.75 0.08 -1.15
CA PHE A 232 -1.92 -1.07 -1.48
C PHE A 232 -2.16 -2.23 -0.52
N PHE A 233 -2.18 -1.97 0.80
CA PHE A 233 -2.54 -2.97 1.81
C PHE A 233 -3.98 -3.47 1.64
N ARG A 234 -4.93 -2.57 1.37
CA ARG A 234 -6.35 -2.92 1.27
C ARG A 234 -6.71 -3.69 0.02
N GLU A 235 -5.97 -3.48 -1.07
CA GLU A 235 -6.36 -4.02 -2.37
C GLU A 235 -5.29 -4.87 -3.07
N ARG A 236 -3.99 -4.62 -2.93
CA ARG A 236 -2.94 -5.31 -3.73
C ARG A 236 -2.17 -6.38 -2.96
N ALA A 237 -1.83 -6.10 -1.71
CA ALA A 237 -1.05 -6.99 -0.86
C ALA A 237 -1.77 -8.32 -0.62
N GLN A 238 -1.16 -9.44 -0.99
CA GLN A 238 -1.72 -10.78 -0.87
C GLN A 238 -0.78 -11.70 -0.09
N PRO A 239 -1.31 -12.58 0.79
CA PRO A 239 -0.51 -13.55 1.53
C PRO A 239 0.50 -14.27 0.67
N GLY A 240 1.74 -14.36 1.17
CA GLY A 240 2.84 -15.01 0.47
C GLY A 240 3.55 -14.16 -0.56
N ALA A 241 3.07 -12.95 -0.91
CA ALA A 241 3.75 -12.09 -1.87
C ALA A 241 5.06 -11.51 -1.33
N PHE A 242 6.02 -11.25 -2.23
CA PHE A 242 7.25 -10.49 -1.93
C PHE A 242 7.20 -9.09 -2.55
N ILE A 243 7.12 -8.06 -1.70
CA ILE A 243 7.01 -6.66 -2.08
C ILE A 243 8.27 -5.90 -1.65
N ILE A 244 8.82 -5.07 -2.52
CA ILE A 244 9.85 -4.09 -2.13
C ILE A 244 9.41 -2.68 -2.49
N GLY A 245 9.84 -1.70 -1.71
CA GLY A 245 9.51 -0.31 -1.99
C GLY A 245 10.62 0.65 -1.56
N SER A 246 10.64 1.83 -2.18
CA SER A 246 11.59 2.89 -1.84
C SER A 246 11.06 3.80 -0.72
N ASP A 247 10.41 3.19 0.28
CA ASP A 247 9.90 3.83 1.49
C ASP A 247 10.04 2.85 2.67
N SER A 248 10.41 3.36 3.85
CA SER A 248 10.70 2.52 5.01
C SER A 248 9.47 1.80 5.59
N HIS A 249 8.26 2.27 5.27
CA HIS A 249 7.01 1.74 5.79
C HIS A 249 6.31 0.76 4.83
N THR A 250 6.99 0.33 3.76
CA THR A 250 6.53 -0.78 2.90
C THR A 250 6.28 -2.08 3.69
N CYS A 251 6.86 -2.22 4.89
CA CYS A 251 6.56 -3.27 5.87
C CYS A 251 5.07 -3.38 6.25
N SER A 252 4.26 -2.34 6.05
CA SER A 252 2.82 -2.34 6.38
C SER A 252 2.04 -3.49 5.71
N ALA A 253 2.43 -3.90 4.49
CA ALA A 253 1.77 -4.99 3.78
C ALA A 253 1.98 -6.37 4.43
N GLY A 254 2.94 -6.51 5.36
CA GLY A 254 3.12 -7.71 6.16
C GLY A 254 1.94 -8.04 7.09
N ALA A 255 1.04 -7.08 7.32
CA ALA A 255 -0.25 -7.34 7.96
C ALA A 255 -1.14 -8.36 7.24
N ASN A 256 -0.96 -8.50 5.92
CA ASN A 256 -1.63 -9.52 5.10
C ASN A 256 -0.80 -10.80 4.93
N GLY A 257 0.31 -10.97 5.68
CA GLY A 257 1.22 -12.09 5.53
C GLY A 257 2.08 -12.03 4.27
N CYS A 258 2.41 -10.82 3.82
CA CYS A 258 3.39 -10.61 2.77
C CYS A 258 4.79 -10.44 3.38
N LEU A 259 5.82 -10.84 2.66
CA LEU A 259 7.17 -10.36 2.95
C LEU A 259 7.35 -9.02 2.24
N SER A 260 7.28 -7.91 2.98
CA SER A 260 7.33 -6.57 2.37
C SER A 260 8.36 -5.67 3.03
N THR A 261 9.31 -5.09 2.30
CA THR A 261 10.40 -4.32 2.92
C THR A 261 10.74 -3.04 2.16
N GLY A 262 11.11 -2.01 2.93
CA GLY A 262 11.72 -0.81 2.39
C GLY A 262 13.19 -1.07 2.03
N LEU A 263 13.63 -0.62 0.85
CA LEU A 263 15.02 -0.69 0.41
C LEU A 263 15.48 0.66 -0.16
N GLY A 264 16.78 0.80 -0.39
CA GLY A 264 17.33 1.98 -1.06
C GLY A 264 16.89 2.07 -2.53
N ALA A 265 16.85 3.28 -3.08
CA ALA A 265 16.38 3.52 -4.45
C ALA A 265 17.11 2.66 -5.51
N ALA A 266 18.40 2.35 -5.32
CA ALA A 266 19.14 1.49 -6.24
C ALA A 266 18.60 0.06 -6.28
N ASP A 267 18.40 -0.57 -5.12
CA ASP A 267 17.91 -1.94 -5.03
C ASP A 267 16.48 -2.06 -5.57
N VAL A 268 15.64 -1.05 -5.30
CA VAL A 268 14.26 -0.99 -5.80
C VAL A 268 14.24 -0.78 -7.31
N THR A 269 15.08 0.10 -7.86
CA THR A 269 15.20 0.30 -9.31
C THR A 269 15.69 -0.96 -10.01
N MET A 270 16.61 -1.73 -9.41
CA MET A 270 17.04 -3.02 -9.98
C MET A 270 15.91 -4.04 -10.02
N GLY A 271 15.13 -4.15 -8.95
CA GLY A 271 13.92 -4.98 -8.95
C GLY A 271 12.89 -4.53 -9.99
N LEU A 272 12.70 -3.22 -10.17
CA LEU A 272 11.79 -2.67 -11.18
C LEU A 272 12.18 -3.03 -12.61
N VAL A 273 13.48 -3.01 -12.91
CA VAL A 273 14.00 -3.27 -14.25
C VAL A 273 14.07 -4.77 -14.55
N THR A 274 14.49 -5.57 -13.58
CA THR A 274 14.82 -6.99 -13.80
C THR A 274 13.74 -7.97 -13.33
N GLY A 275 12.86 -7.55 -12.42
CA GLY A 275 11.89 -8.42 -11.76
C GLY A 275 12.45 -9.25 -10.61
N GLU A 276 13.73 -9.08 -10.30
CA GLU A 276 14.44 -9.87 -9.30
C GLU A 276 15.49 -9.03 -8.56
N THR A 277 15.88 -9.47 -7.37
CA THR A 277 16.95 -8.81 -6.60
C THR A 277 17.65 -9.81 -5.68
N TRP A 278 18.73 -9.39 -5.04
CA TRP A 278 19.49 -10.22 -4.12
C TRP A 278 19.08 -9.96 -2.67
N PHE A 279 18.88 -11.03 -1.92
CA PHE A 279 18.64 -10.97 -0.47
C PHE A 279 19.53 -11.96 0.25
N LYS A 280 20.10 -11.51 1.36
CA LYS A 280 20.59 -12.42 2.39
C LYS A 280 19.41 -12.76 3.31
N VAL A 281 19.07 -14.04 3.40
CA VAL A 281 17.95 -14.50 4.23
C VAL A 281 18.21 -14.09 5.69
N PRO A 282 17.37 -13.23 6.30
CA PRO A 282 17.62 -12.68 7.62
C PRO A 282 17.29 -13.68 8.73
N GLU A 283 17.77 -13.39 9.94
CA GLU A 283 17.24 -14.02 11.16
C GLU A 283 15.80 -13.57 11.40
N VAL A 284 15.02 -14.43 12.07
CA VAL A 284 13.61 -14.18 12.37
C VAL A 284 13.39 -14.22 13.88
N VAL A 285 12.73 -13.19 14.41
CA VAL A 285 12.25 -13.17 15.80
C VAL A 285 10.75 -13.38 15.83
N ASN A 286 10.28 -14.15 16.81
CA ASN A 286 8.86 -14.39 17.01
C ASN A 286 8.34 -13.48 18.13
N ILE A 287 7.45 -12.55 17.80
CA ILE A 287 6.69 -11.80 18.78
C ILE A 287 5.33 -12.47 18.91
N ARG A 288 5.19 -13.24 19.98
CA ARG A 288 4.01 -14.06 20.25
C ARG A 288 3.01 -13.28 21.09
N PHE A 289 1.95 -12.78 20.46
CA PHE A 289 0.83 -12.16 21.15
C PHE A 289 -0.07 -13.19 21.82
N VAL A 290 -0.35 -12.97 23.10
CA VAL A 290 -1.26 -13.77 23.93
C VAL A 290 -2.26 -12.86 24.63
N GLY A 291 -3.33 -13.44 25.18
CA GLY A 291 -4.40 -12.66 25.80
C GLY A 291 -5.24 -11.89 24.78
N GLN A 292 -6.18 -11.10 25.29
CA GLN A 292 -7.10 -10.28 24.50
C GLN A 292 -6.88 -8.81 24.88
N PRO A 293 -6.77 -7.89 23.89
CA PRO A 293 -6.66 -6.46 24.17
C PRO A 293 -7.91 -5.93 24.88
N GLY A 294 -7.70 -4.92 25.74
CA GLY A 294 -8.79 -4.20 26.40
C GLY A 294 -9.69 -3.46 25.40
N ARG A 295 -10.86 -3.01 25.85
CA ARG A 295 -11.77 -2.23 25.00
C ARG A 295 -11.10 -0.93 24.54
N GLY A 296 -11.14 -0.66 23.24
CA GLY A 296 -10.58 0.56 22.64
C GLY A 296 -9.07 0.52 22.42
N ILE A 297 -8.40 -0.59 22.75
CA ILE A 297 -6.98 -0.81 22.44
C ILE A 297 -6.86 -1.22 20.97
N GLY A 298 -6.17 -0.39 20.18
CA GLY A 298 -5.95 -0.62 18.76
C GLY A 298 -4.54 -1.12 18.43
N GLY A 299 -4.23 -1.24 17.14
CA GLY A 299 -2.90 -1.65 16.69
C GLY A 299 -1.78 -0.71 17.14
N LYS A 300 -2.08 0.60 17.22
CA LYS A 300 -1.16 1.63 17.71
C LYS A 300 -0.72 1.36 19.15
N ASP A 301 -1.66 1.08 20.05
CA ASP A 301 -1.36 0.79 21.44
C ASP A 301 -0.53 -0.50 21.57
N VAL A 302 -0.89 -1.54 20.81
CA VAL A 302 -0.19 -2.84 20.84
C VAL A 302 1.27 -2.71 20.42
N ILE A 303 1.57 -1.96 19.34
CA ILE A 303 2.96 -1.79 18.90
C ILE A 303 3.74 -0.84 19.81
N LEU A 304 3.11 0.20 20.38
CA LEU A 304 3.75 1.03 21.40
C LEU A 304 4.05 0.23 22.67
N TYR A 305 3.12 -0.63 23.11
CA TYR A 305 3.36 -1.54 24.24
C TYR A 305 4.51 -2.51 23.93
N THR A 306 4.55 -3.08 22.73
CA THR A 306 5.67 -3.95 22.28
C THR A 306 7.00 -3.21 22.32
N LEU A 307 7.05 -1.97 21.80
CA LEU A 307 8.22 -1.08 21.89
C LEU A 307 8.59 -0.74 23.34
N GLN A 308 7.61 -0.54 24.21
CA GLN A 308 7.85 -0.28 25.63
C GLN A 308 8.58 -1.44 26.29
N GLN A 309 8.13 -2.68 26.02
CA GLN A 309 8.67 -3.91 26.62
C GLN A 309 10.04 -4.28 26.05
N LEU A 310 10.23 -4.17 24.74
CA LEU A 310 11.41 -4.71 24.06
C LEU A 310 12.43 -3.65 23.67
N LYS A 311 12.02 -2.38 23.58
CA LYS A 311 12.81 -1.22 23.11
C LYS A 311 13.19 -1.28 21.63
N ARG A 312 13.49 -0.11 21.07
CA ARG A 312 13.90 0.01 19.66
C ARG A 312 15.31 -0.54 19.46
N ASN A 313 15.56 -1.17 18.30
CA ASN A 313 16.89 -1.63 17.87
C ASN A 313 17.57 -2.61 18.84
N THR A 314 16.78 -3.42 19.55
CA THR A 314 17.28 -4.48 20.45
C THR A 314 17.01 -5.85 19.83
N VAL A 315 15.78 -6.35 19.97
CA VAL A 315 15.33 -7.67 19.52
C VAL A 315 15.21 -7.71 18.00
N ALA A 316 14.58 -6.70 17.40
CA ALA A 316 14.25 -6.71 15.97
C ALA A 316 15.38 -6.21 15.04
N ALA A 317 16.45 -5.60 15.56
CA ALA A 317 17.53 -5.02 14.75
C ALA A 317 18.11 -6.05 13.75
N ASP A 318 18.10 -5.71 12.46
CA ASP A 318 18.55 -6.57 11.35
C ASP A 318 17.82 -7.93 11.21
N ARG A 319 16.61 -8.03 11.78
CA ARG A 319 15.78 -9.23 11.76
C ARG A 319 14.40 -8.98 11.19
N VAL A 320 13.76 -10.04 10.71
CA VAL A 320 12.33 -10.03 10.40
C VAL A 320 11.55 -10.37 11.66
N VAL A 321 10.46 -9.65 11.89
CA VAL A 321 9.57 -9.89 13.02
C VAL A 321 8.35 -10.70 12.53
N GLU A 322 8.23 -11.94 12.99
CA GLU A 322 7.03 -12.75 12.81
C GLU A 322 6.08 -12.55 13.99
N TYR A 323 4.90 -11.99 13.73
CA TYR A 323 3.83 -11.89 14.71
C TYR A 323 3.02 -13.18 14.72
N THR A 324 2.98 -13.85 15.87
CA THR A 324 2.29 -15.14 16.03
C THR A 324 1.46 -15.19 17.31
N GLY A 325 0.72 -16.27 17.52
CA GLY A 325 0.03 -16.55 18.78
C GLY A 325 -1.47 -16.33 18.75
N PRO A 326 -2.17 -16.78 19.81
CA PRO A 326 -3.62 -16.70 19.88
C PRO A 326 -4.15 -15.27 19.97
N GLY A 327 -3.34 -14.30 20.41
CA GLY A 327 -3.74 -12.89 20.50
C GLY A 327 -4.10 -12.29 19.14
N LEU A 328 -3.58 -12.85 18.04
CA LEU A 328 -3.82 -12.36 16.68
C LEU A 328 -5.31 -12.36 16.30
N SER A 329 -6.10 -13.32 16.80
CA SER A 329 -7.53 -13.42 16.44
C SER A 329 -8.36 -12.25 16.96
N TYR A 330 -7.82 -11.43 17.86
CA TYR A 330 -8.46 -10.24 18.39
C TYR A 330 -8.03 -8.95 17.70
N LEU A 331 -7.09 -9.02 16.76
CA LEU A 331 -6.58 -7.87 16.02
C LEU A 331 -7.19 -7.84 14.62
N SER A 332 -7.89 -6.74 14.32
CA SER A 332 -8.44 -6.45 13.00
C SER A 332 -7.33 -6.32 11.94
N PRO A 333 -7.64 -6.39 10.64
CA PRO A 333 -6.68 -6.11 9.58
C PRO A 333 -5.98 -4.75 9.76
N ASP A 334 -6.73 -3.72 10.16
CA ASP A 334 -6.22 -2.37 10.38
C ASP A 334 -5.31 -2.29 11.62
N ALA A 335 -5.63 -2.99 12.71
CA ALA A 335 -4.72 -3.12 13.84
C ALA A 335 -3.41 -3.81 13.46
N ARG A 336 -3.48 -4.87 12.64
CA ARG A 336 -2.29 -5.56 12.10
C ARG A 336 -1.48 -4.64 11.19
N PHE A 337 -2.14 -3.82 10.38
CA PHE A 337 -1.49 -2.81 9.52
C PHE A 337 -0.66 -1.81 10.34
N ALA A 338 -1.23 -1.24 11.41
CA ALA A 338 -0.51 -0.32 12.28
C ALA A 338 0.72 -0.99 12.95
N ILE A 339 0.58 -2.23 13.39
CA ILE A 339 1.67 -3.01 14.01
C ILE A 339 2.79 -3.32 12.98
N ALA A 340 2.42 -3.81 11.80
CA ALA A 340 3.36 -4.12 10.74
C ALA A 340 4.11 -2.86 10.28
N ASN A 341 3.39 -1.75 10.09
CA ASN A 341 3.95 -0.43 9.76
C ASN A 341 5.05 -0.02 10.75
N MET A 342 4.73 -0.02 12.04
CA MET A 342 5.67 0.43 13.09
C MET A 342 6.76 -0.59 13.44
N THR A 343 6.84 -1.72 12.75
CA THR A 343 7.96 -2.66 12.91
C THR A 343 9.29 -2.02 12.52
N THR A 344 9.27 -1.06 11.59
CA THR A 344 10.44 -0.25 11.23
C THR A 344 10.92 0.58 12.42
N GLU A 345 10.02 1.13 13.23
CA GLU A 345 10.38 1.86 14.45
C GLU A 345 10.91 0.94 15.56
N PHE A 346 10.55 -0.35 15.53
CA PHE A 346 11.14 -1.38 16.39
C PHE A 346 12.57 -1.78 15.95
N GLY A 347 12.98 -1.38 14.74
CA GLY A 347 14.29 -1.69 14.16
C GLY A 347 14.29 -2.94 13.29
N GLY A 348 13.12 -3.54 13.04
CA GLY A 348 12.98 -4.69 12.16
C GLY A 348 13.18 -4.33 10.69
N ILE A 349 13.69 -5.29 9.91
CA ILE A 349 13.70 -5.22 8.45
C ILE A 349 12.25 -5.10 7.94
N THR A 350 11.38 -5.95 8.49
CA THR A 350 9.93 -5.91 8.28
C THR A 350 9.20 -6.72 9.35
N GLY A 351 7.90 -6.50 9.46
CA GLY A 351 6.99 -7.25 10.32
C GLY A 351 5.94 -7.98 9.51
N ILE A 352 5.77 -9.29 9.76
CA ILE A 352 4.83 -10.14 9.03
C ILE A 352 3.92 -10.89 10.00
N PHE A 353 2.61 -10.82 9.76
CA PHE A 353 1.62 -11.59 10.49
C PHE A 353 1.45 -12.96 9.86
N VAL A 354 1.43 -14.01 10.68
CA VAL A 354 1.04 -15.33 10.21
C VAL A 354 -0.43 -15.29 9.76
N PRO A 355 -0.74 -15.56 8.47
CA PRO A 355 -2.11 -15.54 7.99
C PRO A 355 -3.02 -16.49 8.76
N ASP A 356 -4.21 -15.99 9.07
CA ASP A 356 -5.28 -16.73 9.72
C ASP A 356 -6.64 -16.43 9.07
N HIS A 357 -7.72 -16.84 9.72
CA HIS A 357 -9.09 -16.60 9.22
C HIS A 357 -9.45 -15.11 9.08
N VAL A 358 -8.85 -14.22 9.88
CA VAL A 358 -9.08 -12.76 9.77
C VAL A 358 -8.44 -12.25 8.48
N THR A 359 -7.17 -12.62 8.23
CA THR A 359 -6.50 -12.28 6.97
C THR A 359 -7.27 -12.86 5.78
N LYS A 360 -7.66 -14.14 5.84
CA LYS A 360 -8.43 -14.76 4.75
C LYS A 360 -9.75 -14.03 4.48
N SER A 361 -10.53 -13.73 5.52
CA SER A 361 -11.80 -13.02 5.37
C SER A 361 -11.62 -11.62 4.77
N PHE A 362 -10.57 -10.91 5.17
CA PHE A 362 -10.24 -9.60 4.62
C PHE A 362 -9.93 -9.68 3.11
N ILE A 363 -9.05 -10.61 2.70
CA ILE A 363 -8.71 -10.82 1.29
C ILE A 363 -9.94 -11.25 0.47
N ASP A 364 -10.75 -12.19 0.97
CA ASP A 364 -11.94 -12.69 0.29
C ASP A 364 -13.00 -11.58 0.08
N SER A 365 -13.07 -10.61 1.01
CA SER A 365 -14.00 -9.48 0.96
C SER A 365 -13.69 -8.44 -0.13
N ARG A 366 -12.49 -8.47 -0.73
CA ARG A 366 -12.11 -7.56 -1.81
C ARG A 366 -13.02 -7.73 -3.02
N LYS A 367 -13.43 -6.61 -3.61
CA LYS A 367 -14.34 -6.56 -4.77
C LYS A 367 -13.70 -7.17 -6.02
N SER A 368 -12.46 -6.81 -6.33
CA SER A 368 -11.75 -7.27 -7.53
C SER A 368 -11.28 -8.72 -7.39
N PRO A 369 -11.67 -9.65 -8.28
CA PRO A 369 -11.14 -11.02 -8.29
C PRO A 369 -9.62 -11.08 -8.46
N GLN A 370 -9.04 -10.15 -9.24
CA GLN A 370 -7.59 -10.09 -9.48
C GLN A 370 -6.79 -9.86 -8.18
N HIS A 371 -7.43 -9.29 -7.17
CA HIS A 371 -6.83 -8.89 -5.91
C HIS A 371 -6.94 -9.94 -4.79
N LYS A 372 -7.44 -11.13 -5.12
CA LYS A 372 -7.62 -12.25 -4.17
C LYS A 372 -7.27 -13.64 -4.70
N ASN A 373 -6.85 -13.76 -5.97
CA ASN A 373 -6.61 -15.05 -6.62
C ASN A 373 -5.14 -15.52 -6.62
N SER A 374 -4.21 -14.76 -6.02
CA SER A 374 -2.77 -15.05 -6.01
C SER A 374 -2.22 -15.23 -4.59
N SER A 375 -3.04 -15.70 -3.65
CA SER A 375 -2.70 -15.75 -2.22
C SER A 375 -2.20 -17.13 -1.77
N TYR A 376 -1.07 -17.17 -1.06
CA TYR A 376 -0.52 -18.36 -0.40
C TYR A 376 -0.53 -18.18 1.12
N TYR A 377 -1.43 -18.90 1.80
CA TYR A 377 -1.63 -18.81 3.25
C TYR A 377 -0.69 -19.74 4.03
N PHE A 378 0.63 -19.54 3.86
CA PHE A 378 1.61 -20.33 4.60
C PHE A 378 1.52 -20.09 6.11
N ARG A 379 1.90 -21.12 6.88
CA ARG A 379 2.15 -21.03 8.32
C ARG A 379 3.58 -21.50 8.59
N PRO A 380 4.27 -21.01 9.64
CA PRO A 380 5.55 -21.60 10.04
C PRO A 380 5.36 -23.10 10.33
N ASP A 381 6.41 -23.89 10.12
CA ASP A 381 6.37 -25.28 10.60
C ASP A 381 6.29 -25.33 12.14
N ASP A 382 5.69 -26.38 12.70
CA ASP A 382 5.51 -26.51 14.15
C ASP A 382 6.85 -26.51 14.92
N ASP A 383 7.92 -26.96 14.27
CA ASP A 383 9.30 -27.00 14.75
C ASP A 383 10.20 -25.92 14.11
N ALA A 384 9.61 -24.85 13.56
CA ALA A 384 10.37 -23.70 13.03
C ALA A 384 11.27 -23.08 14.11
N VAL A 385 12.51 -22.77 13.73
CA VAL A 385 13.52 -22.22 14.64
C VAL A 385 13.55 -20.71 14.48
N TYR A 386 13.32 -20.01 15.59
CA TYR A 386 13.44 -18.56 15.68
C TYR A 386 14.73 -18.18 16.38
N ALA A 387 15.34 -17.06 15.99
CA ALA A 387 16.51 -16.52 16.69
C ALA A 387 16.17 -16.20 18.15
N GLU A 388 14.99 -15.58 18.36
CA GLU A 388 14.43 -15.31 19.68
C GLU A 388 12.90 -15.42 19.64
N THR A 389 12.27 -15.68 20.79
CA THR A 389 10.82 -15.64 20.95
C THR A 389 10.46 -14.83 22.19
N HIS A 390 9.61 -13.82 22.03
CA HIS A 390 9.14 -12.95 23.11
C HIS A 390 7.62 -13.01 23.19
N VAL A 391 7.09 -13.16 24.40
CA VAL A 391 5.64 -13.21 24.64
C VAL A 391 5.15 -11.84 25.09
N ILE A 392 4.16 -11.30 24.38
CA ILE A 392 3.52 -10.02 24.70
C ILE A 392 2.05 -10.29 25.06
N ASP A 393 1.68 -9.96 26.30
CA ASP A 393 0.33 -10.15 26.83
C ASP A 393 -0.54 -8.93 26.55
N LEU A 394 -1.45 -9.06 25.59
CA LEU A 394 -2.34 -7.99 25.14
C LEU A 394 -3.31 -7.54 26.23
N SER A 395 -3.59 -8.38 27.24
CA SER A 395 -4.49 -8.00 28.35
C SER A 395 -3.88 -6.94 29.29
N LYS A 396 -2.56 -6.72 29.19
CA LYS A 396 -1.82 -5.69 29.93
C LYS A 396 -1.59 -4.42 29.11
N CYS A 397 -2.00 -4.41 27.84
CA CYS A 397 -1.89 -3.25 26.99
C CYS A 397 -2.89 -2.19 27.43
N GLU A 398 -2.40 -0.98 27.70
CA GLU A 398 -3.19 0.18 28.08
C GLU A 398 -2.96 1.34 27.10
N PRO A 399 -3.86 2.34 27.06
CA PRO A 399 -3.69 3.51 26.20
C PRO A 399 -2.39 4.25 26.55
N SER A 400 -1.54 4.47 25.55
CA SER A 400 -0.19 4.99 25.76
C SER A 400 0.22 6.01 24.70
N VAL A 401 1.31 6.73 24.97
CA VAL A 401 1.90 7.70 24.06
C VAL A 401 3.42 7.61 24.10
N ALA A 402 4.07 7.76 22.95
CA ALA A 402 5.52 7.87 22.85
C ALA A 402 5.95 9.33 23.03
N LYS A 403 6.73 9.62 24.08
CA LYS A 403 7.24 10.97 24.34
C LYS A 403 8.33 11.34 23.35
N TYR A 404 8.28 12.59 22.90
CA TYR A 404 9.34 13.17 22.08
C TYR A 404 10.69 13.12 22.84
N PRO A 405 11.83 12.82 22.16
CA PRO A 405 11.98 12.56 20.73
C PRO A 405 12.06 11.07 20.33
N ASN A 406 11.67 10.16 21.23
CA ASN A 406 11.95 8.73 21.09
C ASN A 406 10.67 7.91 20.90
N PRO A 407 10.51 7.17 19.79
CA PRO A 407 9.31 6.36 19.56
C PRO A 407 9.10 5.22 20.57
N ASP A 408 10.14 4.83 21.30
CA ASP A 408 10.13 3.77 22.32
C ASP A 408 10.14 4.30 23.77
N ASP A 409 10.09 5.62 23.98
CA ASP A 409 9.81 6.25 25.29
C ASP A 409 8.29 6.31 25.52
N VAL A 410 7.70 5.12 25.63
CA VAL A 410 6.26 4.91 25.75
C VAL A 410 5.83 4.97 27.21
N VAL A 411 4.90 5.87 27.50
CA VAL A 411 4.29 6.06 28.83
C VAL A 411 2.76 5.95 28.76
N PRO A 412 2.09 5.57 29.86
CA PRO A 412 0.64 5.65 29.96
C PRO A 412 0.16 7.09 29.76
N ILE A 413 -1.02 7.27 29.13
CA ILE A 413 -1.57 8.62 28.87
C ILE A 413 -1.71 9.45 30.16
N SER A 414 -1.97 8.81 31.30
CA SER A 414 -2.08 9.48 32.60
C SER A 414 -0.85 10.27 33.02
N GLU A 415 0.35 9.93 32.53
CA GLU A 415 1.58 10.67 32.83
C GLU A 415 1.67 12.03 32.13
N VAL A 416 0.92 12.23 31.04
CA VAL A 416 1.00 13.45 30.22
C VAL A 416 -0.35 14.15 30.02
N GLN A 417 -1.37 13.75 30.78
CA GLN A 417 -2.76 14.20 30.60
C GLN A 417 -2.96 15.73 30.70
N ASP A 418 -2.09 16.43 31.44
CA ASP A 418 -2.17 17.88 31.67
C ASP A 418 -1.27 18.69 30.73
N LEU A 419 -0.62 18.03 29.76
CA LEU A 419 0.26 18.70 28.80
C LEU A 419 -0.57 19.58 27.84
N ALA A 420 -0.26 20.87 27.82
CA ALA A 420 -0.86 21.79 26.86
C ALA A 420 -0.41 21.44 25.44
N LEU A 421 -1.37 21.37 24.51
CA LEU A 421 -1.13 21.06 23.10
C LEU A 421 -1.41 22.28 22.23
N ASP A 422 -0.47 22.59 21.34
CA ASP A 422 -0.62 23.57 20.26
C ASP A 422 -1.27 22.95 19.01
N GLY A 423 -1.27 21.62 18.90
CA GLY A 423 -1.98 20.94 17.83
C GLY A 423 -2.29 19.47 18.08
N CYS A 424 -3.24 18.98 17.29
CA CYS A 424 -3.61 17.57 17.22
C CYS A 424 -3.69 17.13 15.76
N PHE A 425 -2.97 16.07 15.41
CA PHE A 425 -2.95 15.49 14.08
C PHE A 425 -3.35 14.02 14.10
N ILE A 426 -4.41 13.67 13.38
CA ILE A 426 -4.87 12.29 13.19
C ILE A 426 -4.64 11.93 11.71
N GLY A 427 -3.70 11.04 11.41
CA GLY A 427 -3.37 10.68 10.04
C GLY A 427 -1.98 10.06 9.92
N ALA A 428 -1.33 10.26 8.78
CA ALA A 428 -0.09 9.57 8.37
C ALA A 428 -0.29 8.11 7.96
N CYS A 429 0.79 7.48 7.49
CA CYS A 429 0.78 6.13 6.94
C CYS A 429 0.52 5.00 7.95
N THR A 430 0.53 5.28 9.26
CA THR A 430 0.22 4.30 10.31
C THR A 430 -1.27 4.25 10.65
N THR A 431 -1.99 5.35 10.44
CA THR A 431 -3.39 5.50 10.85
C THR A 431 -4.29 4.87 9.79
N ALA A 432 -5.01 3.82 10.17
CA ALA A 432 -5.87 3.03 9.30
C ALA A 432 -7.32 3.55 9.28
N GLU A 433 -8.20 2.93 8.48
CA GLU A 433 -9.61 3.33 8.39
C GLU A 433 -10.30 3.19 9.76
N GLU A 434 -10.05 2.09 10.47
CA GLU A 434 -10.56 1.84 11.80
C GLU A 434 -10.22 2.98 12.78
N ASP A 435 -8.98 3.47 12.78
CA ASP A 435 -8.54 4.53 13.68
C ASP A 435 -9.28 5.86 13.42
N ILE A 436 -9.52 6.17 12.15
CA ILE A 436 -10.29 7.36 11.74
C ILE A 436 -11.76 7.21 12.17
N ILE A 437 -12.36 6.03 12.00
CA ILE A 437 -13.74 5.78 12.44
C ILE A 437 -13.82 5.92 13.97
N LEU A 438 -12.93 5.27 14.71
CA LEU A 438 -12.89 5.32 16.18
C LEU A 438 -12.68 6.76 16.66
N GLY A 439 -11.79 7.51 16.03
CA GLY A 439 -11.57 8.93 16.32
C GLY A 439 -12.85 9.75 16.17
N ALA A 440 -13.58 9.59 15.07
CA ALA A 440 -14.87 10.25 14.88
C ALA A 440 -15.89 9.86 15.97
N LEU A 441 -16.02 8.57 16.29
CA LEU A 441 -16.98 8.09 17.31
C LEU A 441 -16.68 8.63 18.71
N VAL A 442 -15.39 8.73 19.08
CA VAL A 442 -14.98 9.33 20.36
C VAL A 442 -15.32 10.82 20.39
N LEU A 443 -15.03 11.55 19.31
CA LEU A 443 -15.38 12.97 19.20
C LEU A 443 -16.89 13.19 19.23
N GLU A 444 -17.67 12.34 18.56
CA GLU A 444 -19.13 12.40 18.57
C GLU A 444 -19.68 12.30 20.00
N GLN A 445 -19.17 11.34 20.78
CA GLN A 445 -19.58 11.17 22.17
C GLN A 445 -19.17 12.37 23.03
N GLY A 446 -17.99 12.94 22.78
CA GLY A 446 -17.55 14.18 23.44
C GLY A 446 -18.51 15.35 23.18
N LEU A 447 -18.88 15.57 21.92
CA LEU A 447 -19.81 16.63 21.52
C LEU A 447 -21.21 16.42 22.14
N LYS A 448 -21.72 15.18 22.13
CA LYS A 448 -22.99 14.80 22.78
C LYS A 448 -22.98 15.06 24.29
N ASN A 449 -21.81 14.88 24.93
CA ASN A 449 -21.62 15.17 26.36
C ASN A 449 -21.39 16.66 26.66
N GLY A 450 -21.53 17.55 25.68
CA GLY A 450 -21.37 18.99 25.88
C GLY A 450 -19.93 19.49 25.80
N LEU A 451 -18.95 18.64 25.47
CA LEU A 451 -17.59 19.09 25.19
C LEU A 451 -17.58 19.95 23.92
N ARG A 452 -16.64 20.89 23.87
CA ARG A 452 -16.46 21.81 22.74
C ARG A 452 -14.98 21.86 22.36
N PRO A 453 -14.65 22.08 21.08
CA PRO A 453 -13.27 22.27 20.66
C PRO A 453 -12.62 23.42 21.43
N CYS A 454 -11.36 23.27 21.85
CA CYS A 454 -10.65 24.37 22.50
C CYS A 454 -10.46 25.53 21.50
N PRO A 455 -10.54 26.80 21.96
CA PRO A 455 -10.46 27.97 21.08
C PRO A 455 -9.07 28.17 20.45
N LYS A 456 -8.06 27.47 20.96
CA LYS A 456 -6.69 27.47 20.45
C LYS A 456 -6.29 26.08 19.98
N GLY A 457 -5.23 26.05 19.18
CA GLY A 457 -4.59 24.86 18.67
C GLY A 457 -5.14 24.39 17.33
N LYS A 458 -4.23 23.94 16.46
CA LYS A 458 -4.56 23.42 15.12
C LYS A 458 -5.05 21.98 15.24
N ARG A 459 -6.07 21.62 14.48
CA ARG A 459 -6.62 20.25 14.45
C ARG A 459 -6.74 19.81 13.01
N LYS A 460 -6.10 18.70 12.67
CA LYS A 460 -6.08 18.18 11.31
C LYS A 460 -6.33 16.68 11.33
N VAL A 461 -7.26 16.22 10.51
CA VAL A 461 -7.45 14.80 10.23
C VAL A 461 -7.15 14.55 8.75
N VAL A 462 -6.32 13.56 8.46
CA VAL A 462 -5.98 13.16 7.09
C VAL A 462 -6.29 11.69 6.92
N PRO A 463 -7.45 11.35 6.33
CA PRO A 463 -7.77 9.97 5.97
C PRO A 463 -6.77 9.42 4.94
N GLY A 464 -6.50 8.12 5.02
CA GLY A 464 -5.44 7.48 4.24
C GLY A 464 -5.71 7.40 2.74
N SER A 465 -6.94 7.61 2.26
CA SER A 465 -7.31 7.48 0.85
C SER A 465 -8.67 8.13 0.53
N LEU A 466 -8.93 8.40 -0.75
CA LEU A 466 -10.22 8.93 -1.19
C LEU A 466 -11.41 7.99 -0.91
N PRO A 467 -11.30 6.65 -1.04
CA PRO A 467 -12.35 5.74 -0.60
C PRO A 467 -12.74 5.92 0.87
N ILE A 468 -11.76 6.15 1.76
CA ILE A 468 -12.03 6.41 3.18
C ILE A 468 -12.69 7.78 3.36
N VAL A 469 -12.22 8.83 2.67
CA VAL A 469 -12.86 10.16 2.70
C VAL A 469 -14.33 10.07 2.28
N ASP A 470 -14.61 9.37 1.17
CA ASP A 470 -15.95 9.15 0.65
C ASP A 470 -16.85 8.42 1.66
N MET A 471 -16.33 7.37 2.30
CA MET A 471 -17.02 6.66 3.38
C MET A 471 -17.37 7.57 4.56
N LEU A 472 -16.42 8.38 5.05
CA LEU A 472 -16.66 9.30 6.17
C LEU A 472 -17.75 10.33 5.86
N ARG A 473 -17.77 10.84 4.63
CA ARG A 473 -18.80 11.79 4.19
C ARG A 473 -20.16 11.12 4.09
N ARG A 474 -20.26 9.95 3.46
CA ARG A 474 -21.53 9.22 3.33
C ARG A 474 -22.13 8.78 4.66
N THR A 475 -21.29 8.51 5.66
CA THR A 475 -21.73 8.09 7.00
C THR A 475 -21.96 9.25 7.98
N GLY A 476 -21.63 10.49 7.59
CA GLY A 476 -21.72 11.67 8.46
C GLY A 476 -20.59 11.79 9.49
N LEU A 477 -19.60 10.88 9.46
CA LEU A 477 -18.44 10.94 10.36
C LEU A 477 -17.49 12.10 10.02
N ALA A 478 -17.47 12.55 8.76
CA ALA A 478 -16.75 13.77 8.38
C ALA A 478 -17.29 15.00 9.13
N ASP A 479 -18.61 15.15 9.21
CA ASP A 479 -19.26 16.27 9.89
C ASP A 479 -18.92 16.30 11.38
N VAL A 480 -18.74 15.13 12.00
CA VAL A 480 -18.32 15.02 13.41
C VAL A 480 -16.92 15.61 13.61
N TYR A 481 -15.97 15.29 12.72
CA TYR A 481 -14.63 15.89 12.77
C TYR A 481 -14.68 17.40 12.63
N GLU A 482 -15.45 17.92 11.67
CA GLU A 482 -15.60 19.35 11.43
C GLU A 482 -16.25 20.06 12.63
N GLN A 483 -17.30 19.49 13.22
CA GLN A 483 -17.92 19.99 14.45
C GLN A 483 -16.96 19.96 15.65
N ALA A 484 -16.05 18.97 15.68
CA ALA A 484 -14.95 18.89 16.64
C ALA A 484 -13.78 19.84 16.32
N GLY A 485 -13.90 20.67 15.27
CA GLY A 485 -12.94 21.70 14.89
C GLY A 485 -11.74 21.17 14.12
N PHE A 486 -11.79 19.94 13.57
CA PHE A 486 -10.76 19.39 12.71
C PHE A 486 -10.95 19.87 11.27
N GLU A 487 -9.85 20.26 10.63
CA GLU A 487 -9.79 20.37 9.18
C GLU A 487 -9.54 18.97 8.58
N ILE A 488 -10.33 18.57 7.59
CA ILE A 488 -10.11 17.33 6.83
C ILE A 488 -9.15 17.62 5.68
N GLY A 489 -7.99 16.97 5.66
CA GLY A 489 -7.01 17.11 4.58
C GLY A 489 -7.19 16.10 3.45
N VAL A 490 -6.48 16.35 2.35
CA VAL A 490 -6.35 15.38 1.27
C VAL A 490 -5.45 14.22 1.69
N PRO A 491 -5.67 12.99 1.18
CA PRO A 491 -4.77 11.87 1.43
C PRO A 491 -3.32 12.25 1.11
N SER A 492 -2.49 12.30 2.15
CA SER A 492 -1.09 12.71 2.07
C SER A 492 -0.36 12.40 3.37
N CYS A 493 0.97 12.42 3.33
CA CYS A 493 1.79 12.39 4.53
C CYS A 493 1.54 13.61 5.44
N SER A 494 1.16 14.78 4.89
CA SER A 494 0.85 16.00 5.66
C SER A 494 1.95 16.30 6.72
N TYR A 495 1.55 16.52 7.98
CA TYR A 495 2.45 16.77 9.10
C TYR A 495 3.44 15.62 9.37
N CYS A 496 3.22 14.40 8.86
CA CYS A 496 4.08 13.25 9.17
C CYS A 496 5.55 13.48 8.86
N VAL A 497 5.87 14.09 7.72
CA VAL A 497 7.25 14.35 7.29
C VAL A 497 7.56 15.86 7.21
N GLY A 498 6.55 16.73 7.36
CA GLY A 498 6.71 18.18 7.27
C GLY A 498 7.27 18.68 5.92
N MET A 499 7.22 17.87 4.86
CA MET A 499 7.79 18.21 3.55
C MET A 499 6.81 18.91 2.61
N SER A 500 5.50 18.72 2.83
CA SER A 500 4.43 19.29 2.00
C SER A 500 3.92 20.63 2.58
N ALA A 501 2.63 20.90 2.41
CA ALA A 501 1.96 22.14 2.80
C ALA A 501 1.80 22.30 4.33
N ASP A 502 1.72 21.19 5.08
CA ASP A 502 1.50 21.20 6.52
C ASP A 502 2.82 21.03 7.28
N ARG A 503 3.08 21.95 8.23
CA ARG A 503 4.27 21.94 9.09
C ARG A 503 3.95 22.43 10.50
N ALA A 504 4.49 21.76 11.50
CA ALA A 504 4.49 22.27 12.87
C ALA A 504 5.41 23.50 12.97
N GLY A 505 4.99 24.47 13.77
CA GLY A 505 5.80 25.63 14.13
C GLY A 505 6.91 25.27 15.12
N GLU A 506 7.94 26.11 15.17
CA GLU A 506 9.05 25.94 16.11
C GLU A 506 8.55 26.03 17.56
N GLY A 507 8.89 25.01 18.37
CA GLY A 507 8.47 24.92 19.78
C GLY A 507 7.00 24.54 20.02
N GLU A 508 6.19 24.31 18.98
CA GLU A 508 4.80 23.84 19.16
C GLU A 508 4.79 22.40 19.71
N VAL A 509 3.87 22.09 20.63
CA VAL A 509 3.65 20.75 21.17
C VAL A 509 2.45 20.09 20.49
N TRP A 510 2.66 18.92 19.88
CA TRP A 510 1.64 18.22 19.09
C TRP A 510 1.35 16.82 19.63
N LEU A 511 0.06 16.47 19.70
CA LEU A 511 -0.38 15.08 19.78
C LEU A 511 -0.61 14.55 18.37
N SER A 512 -0.02 13.40 18.03
CA SER A 512 -0.08 12.84 16.69
C SER A 512 -0.23 11.32 16.69
N SER A 513 -1.03 10.79 15.77
CA SER A 513 -1.15 9.34 15.55
C SER A 513 -0.05 8.77 14.64
N GLN A 514 0.94 9.58 14.24
CA GLN A 514 2.08 9.15 13.41
C GLN A 514 3.01 8.14 14.12
N ASN A 515 3.87 7.49 13.35
CA ASN A 515 4.88 6.53 13.81
C ASN A 515 6.16 7.15 14.39
N ARG A 516 6.59 8.32 13.89
CA ARG A 516 7.88 8.95 14.24
C ARG A 516 7.72 10.26 14.98
N ASN A 517 8.49 10.45 16.06
CA ASN A 517 8.55 11.69 16.83
C ASN A 517 9.99 12.22 16.99
N TYR A 518 10.87 11.94 16.01
CA TYR A 518 12.25 12.45 16.02
C TYR A 518 12.32 13.98 15.87
N PRO A 519 13.45 14.62 16.25
CA PRO A 519 13.62 16.06 16.08
C PRO A 519 13.48 16.48 14.62
N ASN A 520 12.79 17.59 14.38
CA ASN A 520 12.48 18.17 13.08
C ASN A 520 11.56 17.33 12.18
N ARG A 521 10.82 16.37 12.75
CA ARG A 521 10.02 15.44 11.95
C ARG A 521 8.80 16.09 11.30
N MET A 522 8.06 16.92 12.04
CA MET A 522 6.86 17.60 11.50
C MET A 522 7.14 19.02 11.00
N GLY A 523 8.37 19.52 11.17
CA GLY A 523 8.75 20.89 10.85
C GLY A 523 10.07 21.26 11.53
N LYS A 524 10.73 22.33 11.09
CA LYS A 524 11.98 22.79 11.70
C LYS A 524 11.71 23.25 13.14
N GLY A 525 12.50 22.74 14.10
CA GLY A 525 12.43 23.14 15.50
C GLY A 525 11.24 22.55 16.28
N ASN A 526 10.58 21.53 15.72
CA ASN A 526 9.54 20.74 16.38
C ASN A 526 10.05 19.34 16.74
#